data_AF-A0A970NE83-F1
#
_entry.id   AF-A0A970NE83-F1
#
_cell.length_a   1.000
_cell.length_b   1.000
_cell.length_c   1.000
_cell.angle_alpha   90.00
_cell.angle_beta   90.00
_cell.angle_gamma   90.00
#
_symmetry.space_group_name_H-M   'P 1'
#
loop_
_entity.id
_entity.type
_entity.pdbx_description
1 polymer ?
#
loop_
_entity_poly.entity_id
_entity_poly.type
_entity_poly.pdbx_seq_one_letter_code
_entity_poly.pdbx_strand_id
1 'polypeptide(L)'
;MKNKQNVPRAMLKPLAEDIARYIKTNEGCLSILEIIEDIPYDIRAEVIEGLSSFHNQFMVNFFQLVKLEYGREFDLICTRALAKYKLAGLEPHFPPLVGGGFYRAFASTSRNTGRMTVDVAWQRRDGRLYVECFFLAFSPDGVHSFFVIEDMQQEQYEQDRDNQSDLVEVDYGETCMLVADAYEFNVRFMSRPALGRFLYQKYLDEDLKDEDNSITTLLRKLSPRLAPRQLVNSFFHALRCQDFNYLFSIVDEGSLSQGALLQQINLAIKPGTMLLEGRVEEICGSHNNLGLSAYSLTVYEREVYRSEYQFSVCRDQLGQWLVTNIAQTAHTKLEKGSSTDPFAVPVFCRVYEIINVDDLFEVLDRVDNIRE
;
A
#
# COMPACT_ATOMS: atom_id res chain seq x y z
N MET A 1 29.52 32.06 -6.58
CA MET A 1 28.80 31.37 -7.67
C MET A 1 29.56 30.09 -7.98
N LYS A 2 29.10 28.93 -7.49
CA LYS A 2 29.69 27.64 -7.87
C LYS A 2 29.29 27.36 -9.32
N ASN A 3 30.24 26.97 -10.17
CA ASN A 3 29.97 26.56 -11.55
C ASN A 3 28.90 25.47 -11.54
N LYS A 4 27.71 25.75 -12.11
CA LYS A 4 26.74 24.70 -12.44
C LYS A 4 27.45 23.72 -13.37
N GLN A 5 27.58 22.46 -12.96
CA GLN A 5 28.06 21.40 -13.83
C GLN A 5 26.96 21.14 -14.85
N ASN A 6 26.98 21.86 -15.97
CA ASN A 6 26.02 21.62 -17.03
C ASN A 6 26.37 20.28 -17.70
N VAL A 7 25.49 19.30 -17.58
CA VAL A 7 25.60 18.02 -18.30
C VAL A 7 25.68 18.31 -19.81
N PRO A 8 26.70 17.83 -20.53
CA PRO A 8 26.86 18.11 -21.95
C PRO A 8 25.64 17.65 -22.76
N ARG A 9 25.12 18.52 -23.63
CA ARG A 9 23.96 18.22 -24.48
C ARG A 9 24.10 16.91 -25.28
N ALA A 10 25.31 16.57 -25.70
CA ALA A 10 25.58 15.32 -26.41
C ALA A 10 25.27 14.07 -25.56
N MET A 11 25.49 14.12 -24.24
CA MET A 11 25.21 13.02 -23.31
C MET A 11 23.71 12.88 -23.02
N LEU A 12 22.96 13.98 -23.13
CA LEU A 12 21.50 14.00 -22.91
C LEU A 12 20.69 13.61 -24.14
N LYS A 13 21.31 13.59 -25.32
CA LYS A 13 20.62 13.34 -26.59
C LYS A 13 19.95 11.95 -26.64
N PRO A 14 20.59 10.84 -26.22
CA PRO A 14 19.94 9.53 -26.20
C PRO A 14 18.69 9.52 -25.30
N LEU A 15 18.80 10.09 -24.09
CA LEU A 15 17.67 10.19 -23.16
C LEU A 15 16.52 11.02 -23.74
N ALA A 16 16.80 12.14 -24.41
CA ALA A 16 15.78 12.94 -25.07
C ALA A 16 15.09 12.19 -26.23
N GLU A 17 15.83 11.33 -26.95
CA GLU A 17 15.28 10.49 -28.01
C GLU A 17 14.41 9.35 -27.44
N ASP A 18 14.81 8.75 -26.33
CA ASP A 18 14.01 7.73 -25.63
C ASP A 18 12.73 8.35 -25.05
N ILE A 19 12.81 9.52 -24.40
CA ILE A 19 11.63 10.27 -23.95
C ILE A 19 10.67 10.51 -25.12
N ALA A 20 11.17 10.98 -26.27
CA ALA A 20 10.35 11.22 -27.45
C ALA A 20 9.68 9.95 -28.02
N ARG A 21 10.29 8.78 -27.80
CA ARG A 21 9.73 7.49 -28.20
C ARG A 21 8.58 7.07 -27.27
N TYR A 22 8.78 7.19 -25.96
CA TYR A 22 7.90 6.58 -24.95
C TYR A 22 6.79 7.50 -24.42
N ILE A 23 6.92 8.83 -24.45
CA ILE A 23 5.96 9.78 -23.83
C ILE A 23 4.54 9.79 -24.44
N LYS A 24 4.25 8.90 -25.39
CA LYS A 24 3.00 8.86 -26.15
C LYS A 24 1.92 8.01 -25.48
N THR A 25 2.31 7.11 -24.58
CA THR A 25 1.43 6.16 -23.89
C THR A 25 1.61 6.29 -22.38
N ASN A 26 0.65 5.81 -21.59
CA ASN A 26 0.72 5.88 -20.13
C ASN A 26 1.81 4.93 -19.62
N GLU A 27 1.89 3.73 -20.20
CA GLU A 27 2.97 2.77 -19.93
C GLU A 27 4.35 3.39 -20.22
N GLY A 28 4.50 4.05 -21.37
CA GLY A 28 5.76 4.70 -21.71
C GLY A 28 6.07 5.92 -20.83
N CYS A 29 5.07 6.62 -20.31
CA CYS A 29 5.27 7.64 -19.29
C CYS A 29 5.83 7.04 -18.00
N LEU A 30 5.33 5.88 -17.54
CA LEU A 30 5.87 5.17 -16.38
C LEU A 30 7.32 4.73 -16.63
N SER A 31 7.63 4.14 -17.80
CA SER A 31 9.01 3.76 -18.16
C SER A 31 9.97 4.95 -18.16
N ILE A 32 9.51 6.13 -18.61
CA ILE A 32 10.33 7.35 -18.52
C ILE A 32 10.61 7.72 -17.06
N LEU A 33 9.62 7.62 -16.19
CA LEU A 33 9.79 7.93 -14.77
C LEU A 33 10.76 6.94 -14.09
N GLU A 34 10.72 5.66 -14.43
CA GLU A 34 11.68 4.65 -13.98
C GLU A 34 13.11 5.00 -14.40
N ILE A 35 13.31 5.38 -15.67
CA ILE A 35 14.61 5.83 -16.18
C ILE A 35 15.12 7.05 -15.38
N ILE A 36 14.22 7.98 -15.00
CA ILE A 36 14.59 9.14 -14.18
C ILE A 36 14.98 8.72 -12.75
N GLU A 37 14.35 7.70 -12.19
CA GLU A 37 14.71 7.17 -10.87
C GLU A 37 16.06 6.48 -10.84
N ASP A 38 16.45 5.83 -11.93
CA ASP A 38 17.78 5.21 -12.09
C ASP A 38 18.91 6.25 -12.14
N ILE A 39 18.59 7.53 -12.40
CA ILE A 39 19.57 8.60 -12.36
C ILE A 39 19.94 8.89 -10.89
N PRO A 40 21.26 8.90 -10.55
CA PRO A 40 21.73 9.23 -9.21
C PRO A 40 21.15 10.55 -8.71
N TYR A 41 20.66 10.53 -7.47
CA TYR A 41 19.90 11.62 -6.86
C TYR A 41 20.64 12.97 -6.90
N ASP A 42 21.97 12.94 -6.74
CA ASP A 42 22.84 14.11 -6.72
C ASP A 42 22.93 14.86 -8.05
N ILE A 43 22.77 14.17 -9.19
CA ILE A 43 22.83 14.78 -10.53
C ILE A 43 21.46 14.87 -11.22
N ARG A 44 20.43 14.24 -10.67
CA ARG A 44 19.10 14.12 -11.29
C ARG A 44 18.50 15.48 -11.68
N ALA A 45 18.56 16.46 -10.78
CA ALA A 45 18.07 17.80 -11.05
C ALA A 45 18.81 18.49 -12.20
N GLU A 46 20.13 18.31 -12.30
CA GLU A 46 20.95 18.88 -13.38
C GLU A 46 20.66 18.23 -14.74
N VAL A 47 20.44 16.90 -14.74
CA VAL A 47 20.02 16.16 -15.94
C VAL A 47 18.66 16.63 -16.43
N ILE A 48 17.66 16.72 -15.54
CA ILE A 48 16.31 17.19 -15.89
C ILE A 48 16.36 18.65 -16.39
N GLU A 49 17.12 19.54 -15.74
CA GLU A 49 17.29 20.93 -16.21
C GLU A 49 17.95 20.97 -17.60
N GLY A 50 18.96 20.13 -17.84
CA GLY A 50 19.67 20.05 -19.12
C GLY A 50 18.80 19.60 -20.31
N LEU A 51 17.79 18.77 -20.06
CA LEU A 51 16.82 18.34 -21.07
C LEU A 51 15.99 19.51 -21.64
N SER A 52 15.94 20.67 -20.96
CA SER A 52 15.27 21.88 -21.46
C SER A 52 15.94 22.51 -22.71
N SER A 53 17.10 21.99 -23.11
CA SER A 53 17.80 22.40 -24.33
C SER A 53 17.23 21.77 -25.61
N PHE A 54 16.42 20.70 -25.50
CA PHE A 54 15.77 20.04 -26.62
C PHE A 54 14.37 20.63 -26.84
N HIS A 55 14.15 21.26 -27.99
CA HIS A 55 12.90 21.96 -28.31
C HIS A 55 12.04 21.11 -29.24
N ASN A 56 11.12 20.36 -28.66
CA ASN A 56 10.10 19.62 -29.40
C ASN A 56 8.87 19.40 -28.50
N GLN A 57 7.76 18.98 -29.11
CA GLN A 57 6.50 18.75 -28.41
C GLN A 57 6.60 17.67 -27.31
N PHE A 58 7.37 16.60 -27.56
CA PHE A 58 7.56 15.50 -26.60
C PHE A 58 8.23 15.96 -25.31
N MET A 59 9.17 16.91 -25.41
CA MET A 59 9.82 17.48 -24.23
C MET A 59 8.87 18.33 -23.41
N VAL A 60 7.95 19.06 -24.03
CA VAL A 60 6.91 19.79 -23.30
C VAL A 60 6.07 18.83 -22.47
N ASN A 61 5.66 17.70 -23.07
CA ASN A 61 4.90 16.66 -22.38
C ASN A 61 5.71 16.03 -21.24
N PHE A 62 7.01 15.78 -21.43
CA PHE A 62 7.90 15.30 -20.38
C PHE A 62 7.97 16.24 -19.17
N PHE A 63 8.20 17.54 -19.37
CA PHE A 63 8.26 18.48 -18.24
C PHE A 63 6.91 18.61 -17.53
N GLN A 64 5.80 18.45 -18.25
CA GLN A 64 4.48 18.37 -17.64
C GLN A 64 4.34 17.08 -16.81
N LEU A 65 4.79 15.93 -17.31
CA LEU A 65 4.78 14.65 -16.60
C LEU A 65 5.58 14.73 -15.30
N VAL A 66 6.83 15.20 -15.38
CA VAL A 66 7.71 15.36 -14.21
C VAL A 66 7.08 16.33 -13.19
N LYS A 67 6.43 17.40 -13.65
CA LYS A 67 5.74 18.34 -12.76
C LYS A 67 4.57 17.68 -12.02
N LEU A 68 3.77 16.86 -12.70
CA LEU A 68 2.64 16.15 -12.10
C LEU A 68 3.10 15.06 -11.12
N GLU A 69 4.15 14.33 -11.47
CA GLU A 69 4.64 13.21 -10.67
C GLU A 69 5.35 13.67 -9.39
N TYR A 70 6.34 14.55 -9.54
CA TYR A 70 7.26 14.92 -8.45
C TYR A 70 6.82 16.18 -7.70
N GLY A 71 5.85 16.91 -8.24
CA GLY A 71 5.31 18.13 -7.64
C GLY A 71 6.41 19.11 -7.23
N ARG A 72 6.48 19.41 -5.92
CA ARG A 72 7.36 20.44 -5.35
C ARG A 72 8.85 20.18 -5.61
N GLU A 73 9.28 18.93 -5.78
CA GLU A 73 10.70 18.59 -5.96
C GLU A 73 11.28 19.23 -7.23
N PHE A 74 10.53 19.17 -8.35
CA PHE A 74 10.99 19.69 -9.65
C PHE A 74 10.16 20.86 -10.20
N ASP A 75 9.17 21.38 -9.44
CA ASP A 75 8.25 22.42 -9.92
C ASP A 75 8.96 23.64 -10.52
N LEU A 76 10.04 24.11 -9.88
CA LEU A 76 10.79 25.28 -10.36
C LEU A 76 11.48 25.02 -11.71
N ILE A 77 12.08 23.83 -11.87
CA ILE A 77 12.77 23.44 -13.11
C ILE A 77 11.75 23.26 -14.23
N CYS A 78 10.69 22.51 -13.96
CA CYS A 78 9.62 22.24 -14.93
C CYS A 78 8.90 23.53 -15.32
N THR A 79 8.56 24.41 -14.38
CA THR A 79 7.86 25.67 -14.68
C THR A 79 8.72 26.59 -15.56
N ARG A 80 10.03 26.68 -15.32
CA ARG A 80 10.94 27.45 -16.18
C ARG A 80 11.05 26.85 -17.59
N ALA A 81 11.19 25.52 -17.68
CA ALA A 81 11.27 24.83 -18.97
C ALA A 81 9.98 25.00 -19.78
N LEU A 82 8.82 24.77 -19.16
CA LEU A 82 7.50 24.96 -19.77
C LEU A 82 7.27 26.40 -20.22
N ALA A 83 7.66 27.40 -19.42
CA ALA A 83 7.58 28.80 -19.83
C ALA A 83 8.43 29.10 -21.07
N LYS A 84 9.63 28.51 -21.17
CA LYS A 84 10.51 28.64 -22.34
C LYS A 84 9.89 28.01 -23.59
N TYR A 85 9.25 26.85 -23.45
CA TYR A 85 8.56 26.20 -24.57
C TYR A 85 7.32 26.97 -25.02
N LYS A 86 6.58 27.54 -24.07
CA LYS A 86 5.44 28.41 -24.36
C LYS A 86 5.83 29.63 -25.19
N LEU A 87 6.99 30.25 -24.89
CA LEU A 87 7.54 31.34 -25.71
C LEU A 87 7.89 30.89 -27.15
N ALA A 88 8.17 29.61 -27.36
CA ALA A 88 8.38 29.02 -28.68
C ALA A 88 7.08 28.55 -29.36
N GLY A 89 5.91 28.81 -28.76
CA GLY A 89 4.61 28.40 -29.28
C GLY A 89 4.28 26.92 -29.08
N LEU A 90 5.02 26.22 -28.21
CA LEU A 90 4.76 24.84 -27.84
C LEU A 90 3.98 24.80 -26.52
N GLU A 91 2.79 24.21 -26.54
CA GLU A 91 1.93 24.04 -25.36
C GLU A 91 1.86 22.56 -24.98
N PRO A 92 1.71 22.20 -23.70
CA PRO A 92 1.59 20.80 -23.29
C PRO A 92 0.36 20.17 -23.94
N HIS A 93 0.57 19.06 -24.65
CA HIS A 93 -0.51 18.23 -25.14
C HIS A 93 -0.38 16.87 -24.48
N PHE A 94 -0.88 16.79 -23.24
CA PHE A 94 -0.94 15.52 -22.54
C PHE A 94 -1.97 14.63 -23.26
N PRO A 95 -1.66 13.37 -23.55
CA PRO A 95 -2.69 12.40 -23.93
C PRO A 95 -3.81 12.43 -22.87
N PRO A 96 -5.07 12.17 -23.22
CA PRO A 96 -6.07 11.94 -22.19
C PRO A 96 -5.56 10.82 -21.28
N LEU A 97 -5.27 11.18 -20.03
CA LEU A 97 -4.70 10.31 -19.00
C LEU A 97 -5.54 9.03 -18.82
N VAL A 98 -6.84 9.13 -19.11
CA VAL A 98 -7.76 8.02 -19.27
C VAL A 98 -8.76 8.41 -20.36
N GLY A 99 -8.80 7.64 -21.45
CA GLY A 99 -9.71 7.89 -22.56
C GLY A 99 -11.00 7.08 -22.46
N GLY A 100 -11.93 7.45 -21.56
CA GLY A 100 -13.28 6.88 -21.53
C GLY A 100 -13.87 6.74 -20.12
N GLY A 101 -14.80 5.79 -19.94
CA GLY A 101 -15.55 5.63 -18.68
C GLY A 101 -15.00 4.53 -17.78
N PHE A 102 -15.26 4.64 -16.47
CA PHE A 102 -15.04 3.54 -15.54
C PHE A 102 -15.81 2.31 -16.03
N TYR A 103 -15.12 1.17 -16.13
CA TYR A 103 -15.73 -0.09 -16.56
C TYR A 103 -16.07 -0.94 -15.33
N ARG A 104 -15.03 -1.44 -14.63
CA ARG A 104 -15.13 -2.27 -13.42
C ARG A 104 -13.82 -2.23 -12.64
N ALA A 105 -13.88 -2.56 -11.36
CA ALA A 105 -12.68 -2.80 -10.56
C ALA A 105 -12.81 -4.07 -9.72
N PHE A 106 -11.69 -4.69 -9.39
CA PHE A 106 -11.62 -5.87 -8.54
C PHE A 106 -10.51 -5.69 -7.51
N ALA A 107 -10.74 -6.19 -6.30
CA ALA A 107 -9.75 -6.17 -5.23
C ALA A 107 -9.61 -7.55 -4.60
N SER A 108 -8.40 -7.91 -4.17
CA SER A 108 -8.14 -9.17 -3.48
C SER A 108 -8.68 -9.16 -2.06
N THR A 109 -9.25 -10.28 -1.62
CA THR A 109 -9.79 -10.52 -0.27
C THR A 109 -8.69 -10.89 0.73
N SER A 110 -7.64 -10.08 0.79
CA SER A 110 -6.41 -10.33 1.57
C SER A 110 -6.10 -9.19 2.56
N ARG A 111 -7.07 -8.32 2.85
CA ARG A 111 -6.90 -7.14 3.73
C ARG A 111 -6.31 -7.48 5.10
N ASN A 112 -6.61 -8.67 5.62
CA ASN A 112 -6.10 -9.21 6.89
C ASN A 112 -4.58 -9.33 6.94
N THR A 113 -3.93 -9.47 5.79
CA THR A 113 -2.46 -9.55 5.67
C THR A 113 -1.79 -8.17 5.65
N GLY A 114 -2.57 -7.09 5.58
CA GLY A 114 -2.06 -5.73 5.37
C GLY A 114 -1.51 -5.49 3.98
N ARG A 115 -1.75 -6.39 3.01
CA ARG A 115 -1.40 -6.22 1.60
C ARG A 115 -2.60 -6.63 0.73
N MET A 116 -2.79 -5.98 -0.40
CA MET A 116 -3.82 -6.36 -1.37
C MET A 116 -3.47 -5.89 -2.79
N THR A 117 -4.12 -6.48 -3.78
CA THR A 117 -4.15 -5.97 -5.14
C THR A 117 -5.49 -5.30 -5.45
N VAL A 118 -5.45 -4.26 -6.29
CA VAL A 118 -6.65 -3.62 -6.85
C VAL A 118 -6.43 -3.40 -8.33
N ASP A 119 -7.29 -3.97 -9.16
CA ASP A 119 -7.30 -3.80 -10.61
C ASP A 119 -8.47 -2.89 -10.99
N VAL A 120 -8.21 -1.83 -11.77
CA VAL A 120 -9.21 -0.86 -12.19
C VAL A 120 -9.22 -0.75 -13.70
N ALA A 121 -10.29 -1.22 -14.33
CA ALA A 121 -10.46 -1.16 -15.77
C ALA A 121 -11.24 0.07 -16.21
N TRP A 122 -10.73 0.70 -17.25
CA TRP A 122 -11.34 1.83 -17.94
C TRP A 122 -11.60 1.45 -19.39
N GLN A 123 -12.80 1.77 -19.88
CA GLN A 123 -13.17 1.49 -21.26
C GLN A 123 -12.57 2.53 -22.20
N ARG A 124 -11.81 2.10 -23.21
CA ARG A 124 -11.31 2.94 -24.30
C ARG A 124 -12.36 3.09 -25.41
N ARG A 125 -12.21 4.15 -26.23
CA ARG A 125 -13.10 4.43 -27.38
C ARG A 125 -13.11 3.34 -28.45
N ASP A 126 -12.05 2.55 -28.53
CA ASP A 126 -11.90 1.42 -29.46
C ASP A 126 -12.49 0.11 -28.92
N GLY A 127 -13.11 0.15 -27.73
CA GLY A 127 -13.71 -1.01 -27.07
C GLY A 127 -12.74 -1.85 -26.24
N ARG A 128 -11.43 -1.55 -26.28
CA ARG A 128 -10.43 -2.21 -25.42
C ARG A 128 -10.46 -1.64 -24.01
N LEU A 129 -9.85 -2.35 -23.08
CA LEU A 129 -9.68 -1.91 -21.70
C LEU A 129 -8.26 -1.39 -21.48
N TYR A 130 -8.18 -0.32 -20.71
CA TYR A 130 -6.97 0.15 -20.08
C TYR A 130 -7.09 -0.18 -18.58
N VAL A 131 -6.18 -1.01 -18.09
CA VAL A 131 -6.24 -1.53 -16.72
C VAL A 131 -5.12 -0.93 -15.89
N GLU A 132 -5.49 -0.39 -14.74
CA GLU A 132 -4.58 0.14 -13.74
C GLU A 132 -4.48 -0.87 -12.59
N CYS A 133 -3.28 -1.37 -12.33
CA CYS A 133 -3.03 -2.41 -11.34
C CYS A 133 -2.25 -1.84 -10.17
N PHE A 134 -2.83 -1.91 -8.97
CA PHE A 134 -2.24 -1.45 -7.73
C PHE A 134 -1.83 -2.64 -6.87
N PHE A 135 -0.66 -2.54 -6.25
CA PHE A 135 -0.30 -3.33 -5.07
C PHE A 135 -0.25 -2.39 -3.88
N LEU A 136 -1.22 -2.55 -2.98
CA LEU A 136 -1.41 -1.71 -1.80
C LEU A 136 -0.87 -2.42 -0.56
N ALA A 137 -0.22 -1.67 0.31
CA ALA A 137 0.30 -2.14 1.58
C ALA A 137 -0.10 -1.17 2.70
N PHE A 138 -0.83 -1.68 3.69
CA PHE A 138 -1.26 -0.94 4.89
C PHE A 138 -0.17 -1.03 5.95
N SER A 139 1.00 -0.52 5.57
CA SER A 139 2.26 -0.47 6.32
C SER A 139 3.08 0.70 5.78
N PRO A 140 4.32 0.96 6.25
CA PRO A 140 5.13 2.07 5.72
C PRO A 140 5.28 2.10 4.19
N ASP A 141 5.07 0.99 3.48
CA ASP A 141 5.16 0.93 2.01
C ASP A 141 3.98 1.62 1.28
N GLY A 142 2.80 1.75 1.88
CA GLY A 142 1.62 2.41 1.30
C GLY A 142 1.22 1.90 -0.09
N VAL A 143 1.00 2.80 -1.05
CA VAL A 143 0.92 2.45 -2.48
C VAL A 143 2.30 1.96 -2.93
N HIS A 144 2.49 0.65 -2.86
CA HIS A 144 3.81 0.02 -2.99
C HIS A 144 4.21 -0.20 -4.45
N SER A 145 3.26 -0.59 -5.31
CA SER A 145 3.49 -0.71 -6.76
C SER A 145 2.27 -0.28 -7.55
N PHE A 146 2.51 0.25 -8.73
CA PHE A 146 1.51 0.67 -9.69
C PHE A 146 2.04 0.43 -11.10
N PHE A 147 1.25 -0.24 -11.92
CA PHE A 147 1.54 -0.42 -13.34
C PHE A 147 0.24 -0.45 -14.13
N VAL A 148 0.37 -0.39 -15.45
CA VAL A 148 -0.78 -0.33 -16.35
C VAL A 148 -0.66 -1.41 -17.42
N ILE A 149 -1.80 -1.96 -17.83
CA ILE A 149 -1.90 -2.84 -18.98
C ILE A 149 -2.71 -2.11 -20.04
N GLU A 150 -2.04 -1.78 -21.14
CA GLU A 150 -2.71 -1.17 -22.28
C GLU A 150 -3.37 -2.26 -23.15
N ASP A 151 -4.51 -1.90 -23.75
CA ASP A 151 -5.15 -2.66 -24.84
C ASP A 151 -5.65 -4.08 -24.49
N MET A 152 -6.06 -4.32 -23.25
CA MET A 152 -6.65 -5.60 -22.83
C MET A 152 -8.05 -5.82 -23.45
N GLN A 153 -8.37 -7.05 -23.84
CA GLN A 153 -9.72 -7.41 -24.31
C GLN A 153 -10.69 -7.55 -23.12
N GLN A 154 -11.95 -7.15 -23.29
CA GLN A 154 -12.97 -7.27 -22.23
C GLN A 154 -13.17 -8.73 -21.79
N GLU A 155 -13.30 -9.65 -22.75
CA GLU A 155 -13.47 -11.08 -22.48
C GLU A 155 -12.29 -11.66 -21.69
N GLN A 156 -11.07 -11.28 -22.05
CA GLN A 156 -9.86 -11.67 -21.31
C GLN A 156 -9.89 -11.10 -19.89
N TYR A 157 -10.26 -9.84 -19.73
CA TYR A 157 -10.33 -9.19 -18.43
C TYR A 157 -11.31 -9.93 -17.51
N GLU A 158 -12.53 -10.16 -17.97
CA GLU A 158 -13.56 -10.88 -17.20
C GLU A 158 -13.12 -12.32 -16.87
N GLN A 159 -12.61 -13.06 -17.86
CA GLN A 159 -12.18 -14.45 -17.66
C GLN A 159 -11.02 -14.58 -16.65
N ASP A 160 -10.04 -13.68 -16.69
CA ASP A 160 -8.90 -13.71 -15.76
C ASP A 160 -9.35 -13.50 -14.30
N ARG A 161 -10.39 -12.67 -14.08
CA ARG A 161 -10.89 -12.37 -12.72
C ARG A 161 -11.91 -13.39 -12.24
N ASP A 162 -12.76 -13.91 -13.13
CA ASP A 162 -13.71 -14.99 -12.79
C ASP A 162 -13.00 -16.29 -12.34
N ASN A 163 -11.76 -16.51 -12.80
CA ASN A 163 -10.95 -17.66 -12.41
C ASN A 163 -10.25 -17.49 -11.05
N GLN A 164 -10.27 -16.30 -10.45
CA GLN A 164 -9.62 -16.00 -9.17
C GLN A 164 -10.67 -15.92 -8.06
N SER A 165 -10.72 -16.95 -7.21
CA SER A 165 -11.73 -17.04 -6.14
C SER A 165 -11.55 -16.01 -5.03
N ASP A 166 -10.39 -15.37 -4.95
CA ASP A 166 -10.02 -14.39 -3.94
C ASP A 166 -10.24 -12.94 -4.39
N LEU A 167 -10.69 -12.69 -5.62
CA LEU A 167 -11.06 -11.36 -6.09
C LEU A 167 -12.55 -11.07 -5.90
N VAL A 168 -12.85 -9.84 -5.50
CA VAL A 168 -14.22 -9.34 -5.42
C VAL A 168 -14.36 -8.02 -6.17
N GLU A 169 -15.49 -7.83 -6.84
CA GLU A 169 -15.79 -6.59 -7.55
C GLU A 169 -15.90 -5.44 -6.54
N VAL A 170 -15.25 -4.34 -6.85
CA VAL A 170 -15.35 -3.08 -6.11
C VAL A 170 -15.77 -1.95 -7.05
N ASP A 171 -16.53 -0.99 -6.52
CA ASP A 171 -16.90 0.18 -7.29
C ASP A 171 -15.80 1.25 -7.29
N TYR A 172 -16.03 2.34 -8.03
CA TYR A 172 -15.07 3.43 -8.13
C TYR A 172 -14.84 4.14 -6.79
N GLY A 173 -15.89 4.33 -5.98
CA GLY A 173 -15.78 4.95 -4.66
C GLY A 173 -14.95 4.09 -3.71
N GLU A 174 -15.28 2.79 -3.62
CA GLU A 174 -14.51 1.79 -2.87
C GLU A 174 -13.04 1.77 -3.32
N THR A 175 -12.77 1.86 -4.63
CA THR A 175 -11.42 1.97 -5.18
C THR A 175 -10.69 3.22 -4.68
N CYS A 176 -11.34 4.38 -4.73
CA CYS A 176 -10.78 5.64 -4.23
C CYS A 176 -10.44 5.52 -2.73
N MET A 177 -11.33 4.91 -1.92
CA MET A 177 -11.09 4.70 -0.50
C MET A 177 -9.83 3.86 -0.25
N LEU A 178 -9.64 2.76 -0.98
CA LEU A 178 -8.48 1.87 -0.80
C LEU A 178 -7.17 2.54 -1.19
N VAL A 179 -7.15 3.23 -2.33
CA VAL A 179 -5.96 3.92 -2.83
C VAL A 179 -5.60 5.10 -1.91
N ALA A 180 -6.59 5.85 -1.44
CA ALA A 180 -6.39 6.95 -0.50
C ALA A 180 -5.88 6.44 0.86
N ASP A 181 -6.50 5.41 1.44
CA ASP A 181 -6.07 4.80 2.71
C ASP A 181 -4.62 4.31 2.62
N ALA A 182 -4.25 3.58 1.57
CA ALA A 182 -2.87 3.15 1.36
C ALA A 182 -1.89 4.33 1.16
N TYR A 183 -2.30 5.38 0.45
CA TYR A 183 -1.48 6.58 0.27
C TYR A 183 -1.25 7.35 1.58
N GLU A 184 -2.22 7.38 2.49
CA GLU A 184 -2.04 7.99 3.82
C GLU A 184 -0.90 7.33 4.61
N PHE A 185 -0.66 6.03 4.43
CA PHE A 185 0.51 5.38 5.02
C PHE A 185 1.81 5.92 4.44
N ASN A 186 1.90 6.15 3.12
CA ASN A 186 3.08 6.79 2.54
C ASN A 186 3.35 8.16 3.19
N VAL A 187 2.30 8.96 3.35
CA VAL A 187 2.39 10.29 3.98
C VAL A 187 2.81 10.17 5.46
N ARG A 188 2.16 9.29 6.23
CA ARG A 188 2.41 9.08 7.66
C ARG A 188 3.84 8.64 7.94
N PHE A 189 4.37 7.73 7.12
CA PHE A 189 5.71 7.17 7.28
C PHE A 189 6.78 7.90 6.46
N MET A 190 6.41 8.98 5.75
CA MET A 190 7.29 9.73 4.86
C MET A 190 8.02 8.84 3.85
N SER A 191 7.35 7.78 3.40
CA SER A 191 7.85 6.91 2.35
C SER A 191 7.39 7.42 0.99
N ARG A 192 8.09 7.01 -0.05
CA ARG A 192 7.75 7.39 -1.41
C ARG A 192 6.70 6.41 -1.97
N PRO A 193 5.55 6.91 -2.47
CA PRO A 193 4.58 6.06 -3.16
C PRO A 193 5.13 5.59 -4.51
N ALA A 194 4.55 4.53 -5.07
CA ALA A 194 4.87 4.04 -6.41
C ALA A 194 4.79 5.15 -7.48
N LEU A 195 5.61 5.04 -8.52
CA LEU A 195 5.52 5.95 -9.66
C LEU A 195 4.14 5.86 -10.32
N GLY A 196 3.70 6.95 -10.96
CA GLY A 196 2.41 7.00 -11.65
C GLY A 196 1.37 7.84 -10.95
N ARG A 197 1.76 8.68 -10.00
CA ARG A 197 0.88 9.62 -9.32
C ARG A 197 0.12 10.49 -10.31
N PHE A 198 0.73 10.87 -11.43
CA PHE A 198 0.04 11.59 -12.50
C PHE A 198 -1.21 10.88 -13.06
N LEU A 199 -1.33 9.56 -12.88
CA LEU A 199 -2.50 8.75 -13.27
C LEU A 199 -3.45 8.51 -12.11
N TYR A 200 -2.93 8.13 -10.94
CA TYR A 200 -3.77 7.75 -9.80
C TYR A 200 -4.14 8.92 -8.88
N GLN A 201 -3.68 10.15 -9.15
CA GLN A 201 -4.12 11.36 -8.43
C GLN A 201 -5.64 11.53 -8.48
N LYS A 202 -6.31 11.05 -9.54
CA LYS A 202 -7.78 11.08 -9.65
C LYS A 202 -8.50 10.36 -8.51
N TYR A 203 -7.90 9.28 -7.98
CA TYR A 203 -8.45 8.55 -6.83
C TYR A 203 -8.21 9.29 -5.51
N LEU A 204 -7.13 10.07 -5.43
CA LEU A 204 -6.73 10.82 -4.24
C LEU A 204 -7.47 12.16 -4.11
N ASP A 205 -7.91 12.73 -5.23
CA ASP A 205 -8.63 14.01 -5.28
C ASP A 205 -10.15 13.86 -5.09
N GLU A 206 -10.66 12.63 -5.11
CA GLU A 206 -12.09 12.34 -4.94
C GLU A 206 -12.56 12.67 -3.52
N ASP A 207 -13.66 13.44 -3.39
CA ASP A 207 -14.14 13.92 -2.10
C ASP A 207 -15.13 12.93 -1.47
N LEU A 208 -14.64 12.03 -0.60
CA LEU A 208 -15.40 10.91 -0.03
C LEU A 208 -16.05 11.23 1.34
N LYS A 209 -16.38 12.50 1.60
CA LYS A 209 -16.70 13.06 2.93
C LYS A 209 -17.88 12.46 3.73
N ASP A 210 -18.67 11.54 3.18
CA ASP A 210 -19.90 11.03 3.82
C ASP A 210 -19.89 9.50 4.09
N GLU A 211 -18.72 8.84 4.08
CA GLU A 211 -18.64 7.37 3.97
C GLU A 211 -17.90 6.63 5.13
N ASP A 212 -17.88 7.17 6.36
CA ASP A 212 -17.22 6.48 7.49
C ASP A 212 -17.81 5.08 7.81
N ASN A 213 -19.12 4.86 7.61
CA ASN A 213 -19.70 3.50 7.73
C ASN A 213 -19.40 2.61 6.49
N SER A 214 -18.98 3.21 5.38
CA SER A 214 -18.63 2.51 4.14
C SER A 214 -17.27 1.81 4.29
N ILE A 215 -16.28 2.43 4.94
CA ILE A 215 -14.93 1.86 5.01
C ILE A 215 -14.92 0.55 5.81
N THR A 216 -15.58 0.49 6.97
CA THR A 216 -15.66 -0.74 7.76
C THR A 216 -16.31 -1.87 6.97
N THR A 217 -17.40 -1.56 6.24
CA THR A 217 -18.11 -2.53 5.41
C THR A 217 -17.23 -3.04 4.27
N LEU A 218 -16.51 -2.13 3.60
CA LEU A 218 -15.55 -2.46 2.55
C LEU A 218 -14.40 -3.33 3.08
N LEU A 219 -13.78 -2.96 4.19
CA LEU A 219 -12.67 -3.73 4.76
C LEU A 219 -13.10 -5.14 5.19
N ARG A 220 -14.35 -5.29 5.67
CA ARG A 220 -14.94 -6.59 5.99
C ARG A 220 -15.29 -7.42 4.75
N LYS A 221 -15.69 -6.78 3.65
CA LYS A 221 -15.87 -7.39 2.32
C LYS A 221 -14.55 -7.90 1.75
N LEU A 222 -13.47 -7.15 1.95
CA LEU A 222 -12.11 -7.46 1.48
C LEU A 222 -11.30 -8.34 2.44
N SER A 223 -11.94 -8.82 3.51
CA SER A 223 -11.32 -9.75 4.45
C SER A 223 -11.89 -11.15 4.25
N PRO A 224 -11.03 -12.19 4.21
CA PRO A 224 -11.52 -13.55 4.14
C PRO A 224 -12.17 -13.93 5.48
N ARG A 225 -12.92 -15.03 5.49
CA ARG A 225 -13.51 -15.54 6.74
C ARG A 225 -12.41 -16.13 7.64
N LEU A 226 -11.93 -15.32 8.58
CA LEU A 226 -10.87 -15.70 9.50
C LEU A 226 -11.38 -16.63 10.61
N ALA A 227 -10.60 -17.66 10.92
CA ALA A 227 -10.74 -18.38 12.19
C ALA A 227 -10.35 -17.47 13.37
N PRO A 228 -10.84 -17.72 14.60
CA PRO A 228 -10.52 -16.90 15.78
C PRO A 228 -9.02 -16.68 16.00
N ARG A 229 -8.20 -17.70 15.75
CA ARG A 229 -6.73 -17.61 15.83
C ARG A 229 -6.17 -16.63 14.80
N GLN A 230 -6.61 -16.75 13.55
CA GLN A 230 -6.19 -15.88 12.45
C GLN A 230 -6.63 -14.43 12.67
N LEU A 231 -7.82 -14.22 13.25
CA LEU A 231 -8.34 -12.90 13.62
C LEU A 231 -7.45 -12.19 14.66
N VAL A 232 -7.08 -12.88 15.74
CA VAL A 232 -6.23 -12.27 16.78
C VAL A 232 -4.79 -12.09 16.28
N ASN A 233 -4.29 -12.97 15.41
CA ASN A 233 -3.01 -12.75 14.75
C ASN A 233 -3.06 -11.54 13.80
N SER A 234 -4.12 -11.38 12.99
CA SER A 234 -4.29 -10.22 12.11
C SER A 234 -4.44 -8.92 12.90
N PHE A 235 -5.06 -8.97 14.08
CA PHE A 235 -5.09 -7.86 15.04
C PHE A 235 -3.66 -7.41 15.43
N PHE A 236 -2.79 -8.33 15.87
CA PHE A 236 -1.41 -7.97 16.23
C PHE A 236 -0.61 -7.44 15.03
N HIS A 237 -0.83 -8.00 13.84
CA HIS A 237 -0.19 -7.53 12.62
C HIS A 237 -0.61 -6.09 12.27
N ALA A 238 -1.91 -5.82 12.22
CA ALA A 238 -2.44 -4.50 11.94
C ALA A 238 -1.96 -3.46 12.97
N LEU A 239 -1.90 -3.85 14.24
CA LEU A 239 -1.39 -3.05 15.32
C LEU A 239 0.10 -2.72 15.21
N ARG A 240 0.93 -3.68 14.76
CA ARG A 240 2.34 -3.44 14.41
C ARG A 240 2.45 -2.40 13.29
N CYS A 241 1.57 -2.46 12.31
CA CYS A 241 1.53 -1.52 11.18
C CYS A 241 0.82 -0.19 11.49
N GLN A 242 0.19 -0.05 12.65
CA GLN A 242 -0.67 1.10 13.02
C GLN A 242 -1.87 1.29 12.08
N ASP A 243 -2.44 0.16 11.65
CA ASP A 243 -3.56 0.08 10.74
C ASP A 243 -4.89 0.09 11.49
N PHE A 244 -5.25 1.29 11.96
CA PHE A 244 -6.43 1.49 12.79
C PHE A 244 -7.74 1.24 12.04
N ASN A 245 -7.80 1.57 10.75
CA ASN A 245 -9.00 1.34 9.93
C ASN A 245 -9.34 -0.15 9.89
N TYR A 246 -8.36 -1.02 9.68
CA TYR A 246 -8.59 -2.46 9.77
C TYR A 246 -8.89 -2.92 11.20
N LEU A 247 -8.19 -2.42 12.22
CA LEU A 247 -8.46 -2.78 13.61
C LEU A 247 -9.91 -2.48 14.02
N PHE A 248 -10.45 -1.33 13.61
CA PHE A 248 -11.84 -0.99 13.86
C PHE A 248 -12.80 -1.91 13.10
N SER A 249 -12.43 -2.35 11.89
CA SER A 249 -13.28 -3.24 11.08
C SER A 249 -13.47 -4.65 11.68
N ILE A 250 -12.57 -5.08 12.56
CA ILE A 250 -12.60 -6.42 13.20
C ILE A 250 -13.08 -6.39 14.65
N VAL A 251 -13.56 -5.24 15.13
CA VAL A 251 -14.06 -5.04 16.49
C VAL A 251 -15.58 -4.86 16.45
N ASP A 252 -16.26 -5.43 17.43
CA ASP A 252 -17.70 -5.24 17.59
C ASP A 252 -18.01 -3.89 18.25
N GLU A 253 -18.46 -2.92 17.44
CA GLU A 253 -18.79 -1.57 17.89
C GLU A 253 -19.86 -1.54 19.00
N GLY A 254 -20.73 -2.55 19.07
CA GLY A 254 -21.77 -2.67 20.09
C GLY A 254 -21.23 -3.00 21.49
N SER A 255 -20.08 -3.68 21.57
CA SER A 255 -19.43 -4.04 22.83
C SER A 255 -18.21 -3.16 23.14
N LEU A 256 -17.57 -2.60 22.12
CA LEU A 256 -16.31 -1.90 22.28
C LEU A 256 -16.24 -0.70 21.32
N SER A 257 -16.43 0.51 21.86
CA SER A 257 -16.33 1.73 21.06
C SER A 257 -14.88 1.96 20.59
N GLN A 258 -14.70 2.64 19.45
CA GLN A 258 -13.37 2.96 18.91
C GLN A 258 -12.47 3.66 19.95
N GLY A 259 -13.03 4.59 20.74
CA GLY A 259 -12.31 5.25 21.83
C GLY A 259 -11.91 4.30 22.97
N ALA A 260 -12.78 3.36 23.33
CA ALA A 260 -12.47 2.33 24.32
C ALA A 260 -11.40 1.35 23.81
N LEU A 261 -11.44 0.97 22.52
CA LEU A 261 -10.40 0.18 21.88
C LEU A 261 -9.05 0.90 21.95
N LEU A 262 -9.00 2.15 21.51
CA LEU A 262 -7.76 2.93 21.53
C LEU A 262 -7.22 3.08 22.95
N GLN A 263 -8.10 3.26 23.94
CA GLN A 263 -7.68 3.29 25.34
C GLN A 263 -7.14 1.92 25.80
N GLN A 264 -7.82 0.82 25.48
CA GLN A 264 -7.36 -0.53 25.80
C GLN A 264 -6.05 -0.87 25.10
N ILE A 265 -5.89 -0.52 23.82
CA ILE A 265 -4.66 -0.68 23.05
C ILE A 265 -3.55 0.17 23.66
N ASN A 266 -3.79 1.45 23.97
CA ASN A 266 -2.77 2.31 24.59
C ASN A 266 -2.35 1.84 25.99
N LEU A 267 -3.27 1.23 26.75
CA LEU A 267 -2.97 0.61 28.05
C LEU A 267 -2.21 -0.71 27.86
N ALA A 268 -2.62 -1.53 26.89
CA ALA A 268 -2.06 -2.84 26.58
C ALA A 268 -0.68 -2.75 25.90
N ILE A 269 -0.45 -1.70 25.13
CA ILE A 269 0.68 -1.47 24.23
C ILE A 269 1.05 0.00 24.39
N LYS A 270 2.02 0.24 25.25
CA LYS A 270 2.52 1.59 25.51
C LYS A 270 2.92 2.25 24.18
N PRO A 271 2.45 3.46 23.89
CA PRO A 271 2.90 4.22 22.72
C PRO A 271 4.43 4.35 22.70
N GLY A 272 5.04 4.17 21.53
CA GLY A 272 6.51 4.19 21.36
C GLY A 272 7.21 2.86 21.63
N THR A 273 6.46 1.78 21.91
CA THR A 273 7.00 0.42 21.98
C THR A 273 6.95 -0.25 20.61
N MET A 274 8.02 -0.94 20.23
CA MET A 274 8.07 -1.71 18.99
C MET A 274 7.54 -3.12 19.25
N LEU A 275 6.43 -3.49 18.60
CA LEU A 275 5.89 -4.84 18.65
C LEU A 275 6.73 -5.78 17.78
N LEU A 276 7.38 -6.76 18.41
CA LEU A 276 8.19 -7.77 17.73
C LEU A 276 7.35 -8.97 17.29
N GLU A 277 6.55 -9.51 18.20
CA GLU A 277 5.74 -10.72 18.01
C GLU A 277 4.41 -10.58 18.75
N GLY A 278 3.34 -11.14 18.18
CA GLY A 278 2.06 -11.34 18.83
C GLY A 278 1.50 -12.70 18.45
N ARG A 279 0.96 -13.46 19.40
CA ARG A 279 0.52 -14.84 19.13
C ARG A 279 -0.60 -15.28 20.06
N VAL A 280 -1.53 -16.06 19.51
CA VAL A 280 -2.48 -16.86 20.28
C VAL A 280 -1.83 -18.16 20.77
N GLU A 281 -1.94 -18.45 22.06
CA GLU A 281 -1.52 -19.71 22.67
C GLU A 281 -2.70 -20.68 22.72
N GLU A 282 -3.79 -20.29 23.38
CA GLU A 282 -4.92 -21.18 23.69
C GLU A 282 -6.27 -20.58 23.26
N ILE A 283 -7.25 -21.45 23.01
CA ILE A 283 -8.63 -21.08 22.69
C ILE A 283 -9.55 -21.89 23.61
N CYS A 284 -10.43 -21.21 24.34
CA CYS A 284 -11.40 -21.83 25.23
C CYS A 284 -12.77 -21.19 25.04
N GLY A 285 -13.86 -21.96 25.01
CA GLY A 285 -15.20 -21.39 24.95
C GLY A 285 -16.24 -22.22 24.20
N SER A 286 -17.32 -21.55 23.81
CA SER A 286 -18.53 -22.12 23.21
C SER A 286 -18.68 -21.72 21.75
N HIS A 287 -19.66 -22.30 21.03
CA HIS A 287 -19.80 -22.12 19.58
C HIS A 287 -19.87 -20.66 19.07
N ASN A 288 -20.43 -19.72 19.85
CA ASN A 288 -20.62 -18.33 19.42
C ASN A 288 -19.78 -17.32 20.20
N ASN A 289 -19.17 -17.72 21.31
CA ASN A 289 -18.34 -16.86 22.16
C ASN A 289 -17.10 -17.64 22.59
N LEU A 290 -15.93 -17.11 22.25
CA LEU A 290 -14.64 -17.73 22.54
C LEU A 290 -13.74 -16.75 23.29
N GLY A 291 -13.00 -17.28 24.26
CA GLY A 291 -11.85 -16.65 24.88
C GLY A 291 -10.56 -17.16 24.24
N LEU A 292 -9.60 -16.28 23.99
CA LEU A 292 -8.29 -16.64 23.48
C LEU A 292 -7.21 -16.06 24.40
N SER A 293 -6.28 -16.92 24.83
CA SER A 293 -5.06 -16.49 25.51
C SER A 293 -4.01 -16.16 24.46
N ALA A 294 -3.40 -14.99 24.57
CA ALA A 294 -2.39 -14.53 23.64
C ALA A 294 -1.24 -13.82 24.37
N TYR A 295 -0.10 -13.66 23.71
CA TYR A 295 0.99 -12.82 24.21
C TYR A 295 1.53 -11.89 23.14
N SER A 296 2.23 -10.85 23.57
CA SER A 296 3.08 -10.04 22.71
C SER A 296 4.47 -9.85 23.30
N LEU A 297 5.45 -9.68 22.43
CA LEU A 297 6.81 -9.25 22.77
C LEU A 297 7.02 -7.84 22.25
N THR A 298 7.38 -6.91 23.13
CA THR A 298 7.64 -5.51 22.77
C THR A 298 9.03 -5.09 23.19
N VAL A 299 9.63 -4.17 22.42
CA VAL A 299 10.89 -3.52 22.77
C VAL A 299 10.62 -2.07 23.13
N TYR A 300 11.15 -1.66 24.28
CA TYR A 300 11.13 -0.29 24.76
C TYR A 300 12.46 0.03 25.43
N GLU A 301 13.11 1.12 25.03
CA GLU A 301 14.41 1.55 25.60
C GLU A 301 15.48 0.45 25.65
N ARG A 302 15.52 -0.42 24.62
CA ARG A 302 16.41 -1.61 24.51
C ARG A 302 16.14 -2.72 25.52
N GLU A 303 14.98 -2.72 26.15
CA GLU A 303 14.50 -3.78 27.02
C GLU A 303 13.33 -4.50 26.37
N VAL A 304 13.27 -5.81 26.55
CA VAL A 304 12.22 -6.66 25.98
C VAL A 304 11.19 -6.96 27.05
N TYR A 305 9.92 -6.80 26.71
CA TYR A 305 8.79 -7.08 27.60
C TYR A 305 7.90 -8.15 26.98
N ARG A 306 7.39 -9.05 27.81
CA ARG A 306 6.32 -9.99 27.47
C ARG A 306 5.03 -9.53 28.13
N SER A 307 4.01 -9.32 27.31
CA SER A 307 2.64 -9.04 27.77
C SER A 307 1.76 -10.25 27.48
N GLU A 308 0.89 -10.61 28.42
CA GLU A 308 -0.13 -11.64 28.24
C GLU A 308 -1.50 -10.98 28.15
N TYR A 309 -2.36 -11.54 27.31
CA TYR A 309 -3.67 -11.01 26.98
C TYR A 309 -4.73 -12.10 26.98
N GLN A 310 -5.94 -11.69 27.32
CA GLN A 310 -7.15 -12.45 27.11
C GLN A 310 -8.05 -11.67 26.13
N PHE A 311 -8.26 -12.27 24.96
CA PHE A 311 -9.20 -11.78 23.96
C PHE A 311 -10.55 -12.47 24.13
N SER A 312 -11.62 -11.72 23.96
CA SER A 312 -12.96 -12.26 23.76
C SER A 312 -13.39 -11.98 22.34
N VAL A 313 -13.95 -13.00 21.66
CA VAL A 313 -14.49 -12.88 20.31
C VAL A 313 -15.90 -13.46 20.23
N CYS A 314 -16.73 -12.85 19.39
CA CYS A 314 -18.08 -13.33 19.09
C CYS A 314 -18.29 -13.47 17.59
N ARG A 315 -19.29 -14.27 17.18
CA ARG A 315 -19.76 -14.27 15.80
C ARG A 315 -20.84 -13.21 15.59
N ASP A 316 -20.69 -12.44 14.52
CA ASP A 316 -21.69 -11.50 14.08
C ASP A 316 -22.83 -12.19 13.29
N GLN A 317 -23.79 -11.39 12.80
CA GLN A 317 -24.93 -11.89 12.03
C GLN A 317 -24.54 -12.50 10.67
N LEU A 318 -23.40 -12.09 10.11
CA LEU A 318 -22.85 -12.61 8.86
C LEU A 318 -21.95 -13.85 9.08
N GLY A 319 -21.78 -14.28 10.33
CA GLY A 319 -20.96 -15.42 10.71
C GLY A 319 -19.45 -15.15 10.73
N GLN A 320 -19.03 -13.89 10.65
CA GLN A 320 -17.65 -13.45 10.84
C GLN A 320 -17.35 -13.30 12.34
N TRP A 321 -16.10 -13.58 12.73
CA TRP A 321 -15.65 -13.36 14.11
C TRP A 321 -15.22 -11.91 14.30
N LEU A 322 -15.63 -11.30 15.41
CA LEU A 322 -15.25 -9.96 15.83
C LEU A 322 -14.67 -9.98 17.25
N VAL A 323 -13.72 -9.09 17.52
CA VAL A 323 -13.16 -8.89 18.86
C VAL A 323 -14.12 -8.03 19.68
N THR A 324 -14.52 -8.52 20.85
CA THR A 324 -15.44 -7.82 21.77
C THR A 324 -14.75 -7.27 23.01
N ASN A 325 -13.61 -7.83 23.40
CA ASN A 325 -12.83 -7.36 24.54
C ASN A 325 -11.36 -7.78 24.45
N ILE A 326 -10.47 -6.95 25.00
CA ILE A 326 -9.04 -7.24 25.14
C ILE A 326 -8.61 -6.85 26.56
N ALA A 327 -8.14 -7.82 27.34
CA ALA A 327 -7.62 -7.58 28.69
C ALA A 327 -6.16 -8.00 28.77
N GLN A 328 -5.27 -7.09 29.19
CA GLN A 328 -3.90 -7.47 29.54
C GLN A 328 -3.90 -8.10 30.94
N THR A 329 -3.44 -9.34 31.03
CA THR A 329 -3.41 -10.13 32.27
C THR A 329 -2.06 -10.07 32.97
N ALA A 330 -0.97 -9.93 32.21
CA ALA A 330 0.38 -9.78 32.73
C ALA A 330 1.25 -8.88 31.84
N HIS A 331 2.23 -8.23 32.44
CA HIS A 331 3.27 -7.48 31.74
C HIS A 331 4.58 -7.61 32.51
N THR A 332 5.57 -8.28 31.90
CA THR A 332 6.82 -8.64 32.55
C THR A 332 8.01 -8.26 31.68
N LYS A 333 9.06 -7.74 32.31
CA LYS A 333 10.34 -7.54 31.64
C LYS A 333 11.05 -8.89 31.52
N LEU A 334 11.53 -9.22 30.33
CA LEU A 334 12.32 -10.43 30.13
C LEU A 334 13.75 -10.21 30.62
N GLU A 335 14.30 -11.22 31.29
CA GLU A 335 15.71 -11.25 31.65
C GLU A 335 16.57 -11.42 30.40
N LYS A 336 17.68 -10.68 30.34
CA LYS A 336 18.64 -10.78 29.24
C LYS A 336 19.18 -12.21 29.18
N GLY A 337 19.09 -12.85 28.02
CA GLY A 337 19.54 -14.24 27.86
C GLY A 337 18.45 -15.30 28.08
N SER A 338 17.20 -14.93 28.31
CA SER A 338 16.12 -15.92 28.43
C SER A 338 15.87 -16.64 27.09
N SER A 339 15.27 -17.83 27.13
CA SER A 339 14.85 -18.56 25.92
C SER A 339 13.80 -17.83 25.08
N THR A 340 13.22 -16.75 25.61
CA THR A 340 12.25 -15.87 24.95
C THR A 340 12.85 -14.51 24.59
N ASP A 341 14.13 -14.28 24.86
CA ASP A 341 14.84 -13.06 24.47
C ASP A 341 15.24 -13.15 22.98
N PRO A 342 14.66 -12.30 22.11
CA PRO A 342 14.93 -12.31 20.67
C PRO A 342 16.40 -11.98 20.32
N PHE A 343 17.18 -11.46 21.27
CA PHE A 343 18.60 -11.15 21.08
C PHE A 343 19.55 -12.25 21.58
N ALA A 344 19.05 -13.21 22.36
CA ALA A 344 19.87 -14.29 22.95
C ALA A 344 19.73 -15.64 22.23
N VAL A 345 18.74 -15.75 21.35
CA VAL A 345 18.37 -16.96 20.61
C VAL A 345 18.57 -16.69 19.11
N PRO A 346 18.87 -17.69 18.25
CA PRO A 346 18.87 -17.51 16.80
C PRO A 346 17.61 -16.77 16.35
N VAL A 347 17.75 -15.80 15.45
CA VAL A 347 16.61 -15.00 14.97
C VAL A 347 15.63 -15.93 14.24
N PHE A 348 14.55 -16.31 14.92
CA PHE A 348 13.45 -17.03 14.31
C PHE A 348 12.53 -16.01 13.64
N CYS A 349 12.53 -15.98 12.31
CA CYS A 349 11.49 -15.26 11.56
C CYS A 349 10.21 -16.10 11.63
N ARG A 350 9.27 -15.70 12.47
CA ARG A 350 7.96 -16.37 12.58
C ARG A 350 6.95 -15.64 11.72
N VAL A 351 6.37 -16.37 10.78
CA VAL A 351 5.28 -15.86 9.96
C VAL A 351 4.00 -15.92 10.78
N TYR A 352 3.31 -14.78 10.92
CA TYR A 352 1.99 -14.78 11.52
C TYR A 352 1.09 -15.72 10.72
N GLU A 353 0.35 -16.59 11.41
CA GLU A 353 -0.66 -17.47 10.79
C GLU A 353 -1.88 -16.63 10.38
N ILE A 354 -1.67 -15.77 9.39
CA ILE A 354 -2.62 -14.86 8.72
C ILE A 354 -2.70 -15.24 7.24
N ILE A 355 -1.65 -15.88 6.72
CA ILE A 355 -1.52 -16.38 5.35
C ILE A 355 -2.07 -17.81 5.29
N ASN A 356 -2.55 -18.23 4.12
CA ASN A 356 -2.75 -19.64 3.83
C ASN A 356 -1.42 -20.40 4.06
N VAL A 357 -1.47 -21.50 4.78
CA VAL A 357 -0.28 -22.32 5.09
C VAL A 357 0.35 -22.83 3.79
N ASP A 358 -0.45 -23.09 2.75
CA ASP A 358 0.04 -23.54 1.44
C ASP A 358 0.87 -22.46 0.74
N ASP A 359 0.39 -21.21 0.70
CA ASP A 359 1.13 -20.07 0.12
C ASP A 359 2.42 -19.79 0.89
N LEU A 360 2.42 -20.00 2.21
CA LEU A 360 3.63 -19.90 3.03
C LEU A 360 4.67 -20.93 2.58
N PHE A 361 4.27 -22.18 2.35
CA PHE A 361 5.20 -23.21 1.86
C PHE A 361 5.73 -22.88 0.47
N GLU A 362 4.91 -22.37 -0.44
CA GLU A 362 5.38 -21.93 -1.77
C GLU A 362 6.40 -20.79 -1.70
N VAL A 363 6.27 -19.89 -0.72
CA VAL A 363 7.23 -18.79 -0.49
C VAL A 363 8.50 -19.30 0.19
N LEU A 364 8.38 -20.19 1.16
CA LEU A 364 9.54 -20.77 1.87
C LEU A 364 10.39 -21.65 0.93
N ASP A 365 9.76 -22.38 0.01
CA ASP A 365 10.47 -23.17 -1.01
C ASP A 365 11.34 -22.33 -1.95
N ARG A 366 11.12 -21.00 -2.02
CA ARG A 366 11.92 -20.05 -2.82
C ARG A 366 13.08 -19.44 -2.04
N VAL A 367 13.23 -19.73 -0.75
CA VAL A 367 14.27 -19.15 0.11
C VAL A 367 15.32 -20.21 0.45
N ASP A 368 16.53 -20.05 -0.10
CA ASP A 368 17.66 -20.91 0.22
C ASP A 368 18.09 -20.76 1.70
N ASN A 369 18.50 -21.88 2.33
CA ASN A 369 18.99 -21.99 3.72
C ASN A 369 17.97 -21.88 4.86
N ILE A 370 16.71 -22.26 4.64
CA ILE A 370 15.80 -22.52 5.77
C ILE A 370 16.19 -23.84 6.45
N ARG A 371 16.32 -23.82 7.79
CA ARG A 371 16.44 -25.01 8.64
C ARG A 371 15.21 -25.06 9.53
N GLU A 372 14.55 -26.22 9.55
CA GLU A 372 13.39 -26.52 10.42
C GLU A 372 13.69 -26.37 11.91
#